data_AF-A0A7V4LSN2-F1
#
_entry.id   AF-A0A7V4LSN2-F1
#
_cell.length_a   1.000
_cell.length_b   1.000
_cell.length_c   1.000
_cell.angle_alpha   90.00
_cell.angle_beta   90.00
_cell.angle_gamma   90.00
#
_symmetry.space_group_name_H-M   'P 1'
#
loop_
_entity.id
_entity.type
_entity.pdbx_description
1 polymer ?
#
loop_
_entity_poly.entity_id
_entity_poly.type
_entity_poly.pdbx_seq_one_letter_code
_entity_poly.pdbx_strand_id
1 'polypeptide(L)'
;MKTGFFPRQPRLRKCAARDLPAGPPAVRVFPPRRLRAFSLLEITGVLGVLAILASLALPPLLQQLGELARRQETERLSQIGQGLREYILRARRVPATTTLASNVAEVLGWPARWVQETAGGQPRVFLYDPQLQIGTTTAATLPYVQTTSGAATLNGARCLIVSTLGAPLPSVIGNPGTNAVTVFNLLWDAPDGAPPPGWTWGGEWRQILVQRVNLQPLFTRVVLNNNHIRFGRYSVDNTNAPVALTTNSFTAFFLGRTQLGLHGDGTGPLQSVQLVPSAEAASRDPAYAWYPSYVYERGIWRGRLFMEPPVPRRSGNDLQAAYEIFMSGPPNVYKVGGVTQSSVTWAMYNFMSNYVVWANSGFSAAAKVKVTQWQSSMAAQVKTYCNKKATVQ
;
A
#
# COMPACT_ATOMS: atom_id res chain seq x y z
N MET A 1 -22.95 -14.87 -27.67
CA MET A 1 -21.80 -15.46 -28.38
C MET A 1 -21.10 -16.44 -27.43
N LYS A 2 -21.31 -17.74 -27.65
CA LYS A 2 -20.75 -18.85 -26.86
C LYS A 2 -19.62 -19.48 -27.69
N THR A 3 -18.39 -19.42 -27.22
CA THR A 3 -17.26 -20.16 -27.81
C THR A 3 -16.92 -21.32 -26.89
N GLY A 4 -17.20 -22.53 -27.38
CA GLY A 4 -17.02 -23.79 -26.66
C GLY A 4 -15.56 -24.22 -26.60
N PHE A 5 -15.15 -24.70 -25.42
CA PHE A 5 -13.86 -25.32 -25.18
C PHE A 5 -14.03 -26.84 -25.33
N PHE A 6 -13.40 -27.42 -26.35
CA PHE A 6 -13.38 -28.87 -26.58
C PHE A 6 -12.31 -29.54 -25.68
N PRO A 7 -12.61 -30.66 -25.01
CA PRO A 7 -11.58 -31.46 -24.36
C PRO A 7 -10.88 -32.38 -25.37
N ARG A 8 -9.54 -32.38 -25.38
CA ARG A 8 -8.72 -33.34 -26.12
C ARG A 8 -8.81 -34.71 -25.43
N GLN A 9 -9.31 -35.71 -26.16
CA GLN A 9 -9.28 -37.12 -25.76
C GLN A 9 -7.84 -37.70 -25.77
N PRO A 10 -7.53 -38.65 -24.89
CA PRO A 10 -6.30 -39.43 -24.95
C PRO A 10 -6.36 -40.44 -26.10
N ARG A 11 -5.36 -40.39 -27.00
CA ARG A 11 -5.21 -41.38 -28.08
C ARG A 11 -4.78 -42.73 -27.50
N LEU A 12 -5.72 -43.67 -27.46
CA LEU A 12 -5.46 -45.10 -27.31
C LEU A 12 -4.61 -45.59 -28.49
N ARG A 13 -3.35 -45.93 -28.23
CA ARG A 13 -2.51 -46.66 -29.18
C ARG A 13 -3.02 -48.10 -29.26
N LYS A 14 -3.61 -48.46 -30.39
CA LYS A 14 -3.93 -49.84 -30.78
C LYS A 14 -2.62 -50.63 -30.91
N CYS A 15 -2.46 -51.66 -30.09
CA CYS A 15 -1.50 -52.74 -30.33
C CYS A 15 -1.99 -53.53 -31.55
N ALA A 16 -1.29 -53.41 -32.67
CA ALA A 16 -1.46 -54.31 -33.80
C ALA A 16 -0.83 -55.65 -33.44
N ALA A 17 -1.67 -56.68 -33.28
CA ALA A 17 -1.26 -58.06 -33.27
C ALA A 17 -0.66 -58.38 -34.65
N ARG A 18 0.62 -58.75 -34.66
CA ARG A 18 1.34 -59.16 -35.86
C ARG A 18 1.40 -60.68 -35.82
N ASP A 19 0.69 -61.31 -36.76
CA ASP A 19 0.69 -62.74 -37.01
C ASP A 19 2.12 -63.25 -37.24
N LEU A 20 2.50 -64.30 -36.50
CA LEU A 20 3.73 -65.05 -36.70
C LEU A 20 3.39 -66.40 -37.36
N PRO A 21 4.05 -66.75 -38.47
CA PRO A 21 3.88 -68.06 -39.10
C PRO A 21 4.52 -69.17 -38.24
N ALA A 22 3.77 -70.23 -38.02
CA ALA A 22 4.23 -71.47 -37.42
C ALA A 22 5.18 -72.20 -38.39
N GLY A 23 6.47 -72.08 -38.14
CA GLY A 23 7.51 -72.94 -38.72
C GLY A 23 8.40 -73.47 -37.59
N PRO A 24 8.77 -74.77 -37.59
CA PRO A 24 9.67 -75.31 -36.57
C PRO A 24 11.03 -74.59 -36.66
N PRO A 25 11.55 -74.04 -35.55
CA PRO A 25 12.80 -73.31 -35.58
C PRO A 25 13.94 -74.26 -35.91
N ALA A 26 14.64 -74.00 -37.01
CA ALA A 26 15.95 -74.57 -37.25
C ALA A 26 16.85 -74.25 -36.05
N VAL A 27 17.36 -75.29 -35.39
CA VAL A 27 18.31 -75.20 -34.28
C VAL A 27 19.60 -74.58 -34.80
N ARG A 28 19.66 -73.24 -34.77
CA ARG A 28 20.92 -72.51 -34.90
C ARG A 28 21.67 -72.71 -33.60
N VAL A 29 22.69 -73.56 -33.64
CA VAL A 29 23.73 -73.65 -32.62
C VAL A 29 24.40 -72.27 -32.57
N PHE A 30 23.97 -71.43 -31.63
CA PHE A 30 24.69 -70.20 -31.33
C PHE A 30 26.05 -70.60 -30.76
N PRO A 31 27.17 -70.04 -31.27
CA PRO A 31 28.46 -70.22 -30.61
C PRO A 31 28.31 -69.77 -29.16
N PRO A 32 29.01 -70.41 -28.21
CA PRO A 32 28.91 -70.06 -26.80
C PRO A 32 29.13 -68.56 -26.68
N ARG A 33 28.07 -67.81 -26.34
CA ARG A 33 28.21 -66.43 -25.89
C ARG A 33 29.12 -66.56 -24.68
N ARG A 34 30.38 -66.16 -24.85
CA ARG A 34 31.29 -65.96 -23.74
C ARG A 34 30.55 -64.99 -22.83
N LEU A 35 29.93 -65.53 -21.78
CA LEU A 35 29.49 -64.76 -20.64
C LEU A 35 30.77 -64.12 -20.14
N ARG A 36 31.03 -62.89 -20.58
CA ARG A 36 32.01 -62.03 -19.96
C ARG A 36 31.45 -61.85 -18.56
N ALA A 37 31.93 -62.68 -17.65
CA ALA A 37 31.78 -62.46 -16.23
C ALA A 37 32.44 -61.09 -16.01
N PHE A 38 31.62 -60.04 -15.95
CA PHE A 38 32.05 -58.76 -15.42
C PHE A 38 32.65 -59.08 -14.07
N SER A 39 33.95 -58.84 -13.93
CA SER A 39 34.64 -59.20 -12.71
C SER A 39 34.00 -58.39 -11.57
N LEU A 40 33.86 -59.00 -10.39
CA LEU A 40 33.38 -58.31 -9.19
C LEU A 40 34.16 -57.00 -8.96
N LEU A 41 35.45 -57.00 -9.32
CA LEU A 41 36.34 -55.86 -9.27
C LEU A 41 35.92 -54.70 -10.18
N GLU A 42 35.40 -54.99 -11.38
CA GLU A 42 34.88 -53.99 -12.33
C GLU A 42 33.59 -53.34 -11.80
N ILE A 43 32.67 -54.12 -11.22
CA ILE A 43 31.45 -53.60 -10.60
C ILE A 43 31.79 -52.73 -9.37
N THR A 44 32.74 -53.16 -8.52
CA THR A 44 33.18 -52.34 -7.38
C THR A 44 33.89 -51.07 -7.82
N GLY A 45 34.65 -51.12 -8.91
CA GLY A 45 35.30 -49.94 -9.49
C GLY A 45 34.29 -48.90 -9.98
N VAL A 46 33.28 -49.34 -10.74
CA VAL A 46 32.21 -48.44 -11.23
C VAL A 46 31.40 -47.84 -10.08
N LEU A 47 31.04 -48.64 -9.06
CA LEU A 47 30.36 -48.14 -7.86
C LEU A 47 31.22 -47.11 -7.10
N GLY A 48 32.52 -47.34 -6.97
CA GLY A 48 33.44 -46.40 -6.33
C GLY A 48 33.47 -45.06 -7.05
N VAL A 49 33.59 -45.06 -8.39
CA VAL A 49 33.56 -43.82 -9.19
C VAL A 49 32.22 -43.11 -9.08
N LEU A 50 31.09 -43.83 -9.14
CA LEU A 50 29.75 -43.25 -8.99
C LEU A 50 29.55 -42.64 -7.60
N ALA A 51 30.04 -43.28 -6.53
CA ALA A 51 29.96 -42.74 -5.18
C ALA A 51 30.74 -41.43 -5.02
N ILE A 52 31.94 -41.36 -5.60
CA ILE A 52 32.75 -40.13 -5.59
C ILE A 52 32.03 -39.02 -6.36
N LEU A 53 31.55 -39.30 -7.58
CA LEU A 53 30.81 -38.31 -8.37
C LEU A 53 29.53 -37.83 -7.66
N ALA A 54 28.77 -38.73 -7.05
CA ALA A 54 27.59 -38.37 -6.27
C ALA A 54 27.96 -37.47 -5.07
N SER A 55 29.02 -37.80 -4.34
CA SER A 55 29.48 -37.00 -3.19
C SER A 55 29.88 -35.58 -3.58
N LEU A 56 30.44 -35.38 -4.78
CA LEU A 56 30.82 -34.07 -5.29
C LEU A 56 29.62 -33.24 -5.79
N ALA A 57 28.57 -33.90 -6.30
CA ALA A 57 27.39 -33.24 -6.86
C ALA A 57 26.30 -32.91 -5.83
N LEU A 58 26.25 -33.62 -4.69
CA LEU A 58 25.19 -33.44 -3.69
C LEU A 58 25.18 -32.06 -3.01
N PRO A 59 26.32 -31.51 -2.51
CA PRO A 59 26.31 -30.23 -1.82
C PRO A 59 25.70 -29.05 -2.63
N PRO A 60 26.08 -28.82 -3.91
CA PRO A 60 25.49 -27.72 -4.67
C PRO A 60 24.00 -27.93 -4.97
N LEU A 61 23.54 -29.18 -5.16
CA LEU A 61 22.11 -29.47 -5.36
C LEU A 61 21.30 -29.14 -4.10
N LEU A 62 21.81 -29.48 -2.91
CA LEU A 62 21.14 -29.15 -1.65
C LEU A 62 21.05 -27.63 -1.42
N GLN A 63 22.11 -26.89 -1.75
CA GLN A 63 22.08 -25.42 -1.69
C GLN A 63 21.06 -24.84 -2.68
N GLN A 64 20.98 -25.37 -3.90
CA GLN A 64 19.99 -24.93 -4.88
C GLN A 64 18.55 -25.20 -4.42
N LEU A 65 18.29 -26.38 -3.84
CA LEU A 65 16.97 -26.71 -3.30
C LEU A 65 16.59 -25.79 -2.13
N GLY A 66 17.54 -25.48 -1.24
CA GLY A 66 17.33 -24.52 -0.15
C GLY A 66 17.01 -23.11 -0.65
N GLU A 67 17.72 -22.64 -1.67
CA GLU A 67 17.46 -21.34 -2.29
C GLU A 67 16.11 -21.29 -3.02
N LEU A 68 15.71 -22.39 -3.68
CA LEU A 68 14.39 -22.50 -4.29
C LEU A 68 13.28 -22.47 -3.25
N ALA A 69 13.41 -23.22 -2.15
CA ALA A 69 12.45 -23.21 -1.05
C ALA A 69 12.33 -21.80 -0.44
N ARG A 70 13.46 -21.09 -0.32
CA ARG A 70 13.50 -19.70 0.15
C ARG A 70 12.74 -18.74 -0.74
N ARG A 71 12.96 -18.81 -2.06
CA ARG A 71 12.24 -17.97 -3.02
C ARG A 71 10.74 -18.25 -3.01
N GLN A 72 10.35 -19.52 -2.98
CA GLN A 72 8.94 -19.92 -2.92
C GLN A 72 8.26 -19.40 -1.66
N GLU A 73 8.92 -19.48 -0.51
CA GLU A 73 8.36 -18.99 0.74
C GLU A 73 8.30 -17.45 0.77
N THR A 74 9.32 -16.74 0.28
CA THR A 74 9.26 -15.27 0.15
C THR A 74 8.11 -14.82 -0.75
N GLU A 75 7.89 -15.50 -1.89
CA GLU A 75 6.77 -15.22 -2.77
C GLU A 75 5.44 -15.47 -2.06
N ARG A 76 5.32 -16.60 -1.34
CA ARG A 76 4.13 -16.93 -0.57
C ARG A 76 3.85 -15.89 0.52
N LEU A 77 4.87 -15.42 1.23
CA LEU A 77 4.73 -14.37 2.24
C LEU A 77 4.27 -13.04 1.62
N SER A 78 4.79 -12.68 0.44
CA SER A 78 4.34 -11.50 -0.30
C SER A 78 2.86 -11.61 -0.68
N GLN A 79 2.41 -12.78 -1.16
CA GLN A 79 1.00 -13.05 -1.46
C GLN A 79 0.12 -12.96 -0.21
N ILE A 80 0.56 -13.49 0.94
CA ILE A 80 -0.14 -13.34 2.23
C ILE A 80 -0.23 -11.86 2.63
N GLY A 81 0.84 -11.09 2.47
CA GLY A 81 0.86 -9.66 2.76
C GLY A 81 -0.10 -8.86 1.86
N GLN A 82 -0.19 -9.20 0.57
CA GLN A 82 -1.17 -8.61 -0.36
C GLN A 82 -2.60 -9.02 -0.01
N GLY A 83 -2.83 -10.30 0.30
CA GLY A 83 -4.13 -10.81 0.75
C GLY A 83 -4.63 -10.11 2.02
N LEU A 84 -3.73 -9.80 2.96
CA LEU A 84 -4.04 -9.00 4.15
C LEU A 84 -4.50 -7.58 3.79
N ARG A 85 -3.80 -6.91 2.87
CA ARG A 85 -4.21 -5.56 2.40
C ARG A 85 -5.58 -5.58 1.76
N GLU A 86 -5.83 -6.53 0.85
CA GLU A 86 -7.12 -6.66 0.18
C GLU A 86 -8.25 -7.05 1.14
N TYR A 87 -7.99 -7.92 2.12
CA TYR A 87 -8.94 -8.20 3.20
C TYR A 87 -9.32 -6.92 3.95
N ILE A 88 -8.33 -6.12 4.37
CA ILE A 88 -8.57 -4.90 5.13
C ILE A 88 -9.42 -3.91 4.33
N LEU A 89 -9.08 -3.70 3.06
CA LEU A 89 -9.81 -2.77 2.20
C LEU A 89 -11.24 -3.26 1.89
N ARG A 90 -11.44 -4.57 1.65
CA ARG A 90 -12.74 -5.15 1.31
C ARG A 90 -13.67 -5.31 2.51
N ALA A 91 -13.16 -5.83 3.62
CA ALA A 91 -13.93 -6.11 4.82
C ALA A 91 -14.09 -4.88 5.74
N ARG A 92 -13.38 -3.78 5.45
CA ARG A 92 -13.33 -2.56 6.27
C ARG A 92 -12.82 -2.78 7.69
N ARG A 93 -11.92 -3.75 7.86
CA ARG A 93 -11.50 -4.25 9.17
C ARG A 93 -10.02 -4.60 9.20
N VAL A 94 -9.31 -4.24 10.26
CA VAL A 94 -8.00 -4.81 10.55
C VAL A 94 -8.21 -6.01 11.48
N PRO A 95 -7.85 -7.23 11.07
CA PRO A 95 -8.14 -8.43 11.84
C PRO A 95 -7.29 -8.49 13.14
N ALA A 96 -7.77 -9.25 14.12
CA ALA A 96 -6.94 -9.63 15.27
C ALA A 96 -5.92 -10.69 14.85
N THR A 97 -4.79 -10.79 15.56
CA THR A 97 -3.73 -11.79 15.30
C THR A 97 -4.26 -13.21 15.19
N THR A 98 -5.20 -13.61 16.05
CA THR A 98 -5.81 -14.95 16.09
C THR A 98 -6.69 -15.26 14.88
N THR A 99 -7.27 -14.24 14.26
CA THR A 99 -8.18 -14.38 13.10
C THR A 99 -7.53 -14.00 11.77
N LEU A 100 -6.32 -13.46 11.79
CA LEU A 100 -5.64 -12.93 10.61
C LEU A 100 -5.50 -14.01 9.54
N ALA A 101 -4.99 -15.18 9.90
CA ALA A 101 -4.72 -16.24 8.93
C ALA A 101 -5.98 -16.77 8.25
N SER A 102 -7.09 -16.96 8.97
CA SER A 102 -8.36 -17.40 8.38
C SER A 102 -8.95 -16.35 7.44
N ASN A 103 -8.88 -15.08 7.83
CA ASN A 103 -9.39 -13.96 7.04
C ASN A 103 -8.59 -13.75 5.74
N VAL A 104 -7.26 -13.87 5.80
CA VAL A 104 -6.40 -13.80 4.61
C VAL A 104 -6.62 -15.02 3.71
N ALA A 105 -6.76 -16.20 4.29
CA ALA A 105 -7.03 -17.44 3.55
C ALA A 105 -8.33 -17.35 2.75
N GLU A 106 -9.38 -16.73 3.31
CA GLU A 106 -10.65 -16.48 2.60
C GLU A 106 -10.45 -15.61 1.35
N VAL A 107 -9.65 -14.53 1.45
CA VAL A 107 -9.39 -13.63 0.32
C VAL A 107 -8.53 -14.28 -0.76
N LEU A 108 -7.54 -15.08 -0.36
CA LEU A 108 -6.66 -15.80 -1.29
C LEU A 108 -7.30 -17.06 -1.88
N GLY A 109 -8.42 -17.53 -1.32
CA GLY A 109 -9.01 -18.83 -1.66
C GLY A 109 -8.13 -20.00 -1.25
N TRP A 110 -7.34 -19.85 -0.18
CA TRP A 110 -6.41 -20.88 0.32
C TRP A 110 -6.97 -21.58 1.57
N PRO A 111 -6.49 -22.78 1.90
CA PRO A 111 -6.67 -23.34 3.23
C PRO A 111 -5.96 -22.50 4.30
N ALA A 112 -6.61 -22.26 5.45
CA ALA A 112 -6.01 -21.48 6.56
C ALA A 112 -4.63 -22.02 7.01
N ARG A 113 -4.47 -23.35 7.02
CA ARG A 113 -3.18 -24.01 7.32
C ARG A 113 -2.04 -23.56 6.40
N TRP A 114 -2.31 -23.25 5.13
CA TRP A 114 -1.27 -22.81 4.20
C TRP A 114 -0.79 -21.38 4.47
N VAL A 115 -1.62 -20.58 5.13
CA VAL A 115 -1.24 -19.25 5.62
C VAL A 115 -0.52 -19.38 6.96
N GLN A 116 -0.96 -20.29 7.83
CA GLN A 116 -0.35 -20.51 9.15
C GLN A 116 0.97 -21.27 9.11
N GLU A 117 1.21 -22.12 8.11
CA GLU A 117 2.37 -23.01 8.09
C GLU A 117 3.11 -22.99 6.75
N THR A 118 4.42 -23.17 6.81
CA THR A 118 5.26 -23.40 5.62
C THR A 118 4.97 -24.75 4.99
N ALA A 119 5.50 -24.97 3.77
CA ALA A 119 5.39 -26.27 3.13
C ALA A 119 6.05 -27.40 3.95
N GLY A 120 7.00 -27.06 4.82
CA GLY A 120 7.65 -27.98 5.75
C GLY A 120 6.90 -28.16 7.08
N GLY A 121 5.70 -27.59 7.25
CA GLY A 121 4.91 -27.67 8.47
C GLY A 121 5.39 -26.78 9.62
N GLN A 122 6.29 -25.83 9.34
CA GLN A 122 6.73 -24.87 10.37
C GLN A 122 5.72 -23.74 10.53
N PRO A 123 5.33 -23.37 11.76
CA PRO A 123 4.36 -22.31 11.97
C PRO A 123 4.95 -20.93 11.62
N ARG A 124 4.15 -20.10 10.96
CA ARG A 124 4.39 -18.68 10.77
C ARG A 124 3.83 -17.90 11.95
N VAL A 125 4.56 -16.86 12.36
CA VAL A 125 4.16 -15.97 13.44
C VAL A 125 3.70 -14.64 12.86
N PHE A 126 2.54 -14.19 13.29
CA PHE A 126 1.95 -12.91 12.91
C PHE A 126 2.08 -11.93 14.07
N LEU A 127 2.76 -10.81 13.84
CA LEU A 127 2.97 -9.79 14.86
C LEU A 127 2.44 -8.45 14.36
N TYR A 128 1.62 -7.80 15.17
CA TYR A 128 1.36 -6.37 15.01
C TYR A 128 2.34 -5.58 15.85
N ASP A 129 2.59 -4.35 15.44
CA ASP A 129 3.30 -3.39 16.28
C ASP A 129 2.58 -3.26 17.64
N PRO A 130 3.25 -3.47 18.78
CA PRO A 130 2.59 -3.32 20.07
C PRO A 130 2.19 -1.87 20.38
N GLN A 131 2.77 -0.90 19.66
CA GLN A 131 2.37 0.51 19.73
C GLN A 131 1.27 0.87 18.72
N LEU A 132 0.69 -0.13 18.04
CA LEU A 132 -0.42 0.04 17.11
C LEU A 132 -1.59 0.74 17.81
N GLN A 133 -1.98 1.90 17.29
CA GLN A 133 -3.16 2.64 17.72
C GLN A 133 -4.02 2.92 16.49
N ILE A 134 -5.15 2.23 16.39
CA ILE A 134 -6.13 2.42 15.32
C ILE A 134 -7.53 2.36 15.93
N GLY A 135 -8.23 3.51 15.94
CA GLY A 135 -9.63 3.59 16.36
C GLY A 135 -10.02 4.97 16.87
N THR A 136 -11.14 5.05 17.58
CA THR A 136 -11.73 6.31 18.04
C THR A 136 -11.06 6.89 19.28
N THR A 137 -10.21 6.11 19.97
CA THR A 137 -9.49 6.51 21.18
C THR A 137 -8.00 6.12 21.08
N THR A 138 -7.16 6.72 21.91
CA THR A 138 -5.71 6.44 22.01
C THR A 138 -5.38 5.02 22.49
N ALA A 139 -6.38 4.26 22.99
CA ALA A 139 -6.23 2.89 23.47
C ALA A 139 -6.75 1.83 22.48
N ALA A 140 -7.20 2.23 21.28
CA ALA A 140 -7.89 1.32 20.39
C ALA A 140 -6.95 0.23 19.84
N THR A 141 -7.27 -1.00 20.23
CA THR A 141 -6.60 -2.26 19.90
C THR A 141 -7.41 -3.08 18.92
N LEU A 142 -6.77 -4.09 18.33
CA LEU A 142 -7.35 -4.97 17.32
C LEU A 142 -8.45 -5.90 17.89
N PRO A 143 -9.45 -6.31 17.08
CA PRO A 143 -9.63 -5.97 15.68
C PRO A 143 -10.21 -4.55 15.51
N TYR A 144 -9.69 -3.80 14.53
CA TYR A 144 -10.30 -2.53 14.13
C TYR A 144 -11.45 -2.80 13.17
N VAL A 145 -12.61 -2.20 13.44
CA VAL A 145 -13.75 -2.15 12.53
C VAL A 145 -14.02 -0.70 12.19
N GLN A 146 -14.00 -0.37 10.90
CA GLN A 146 -14.32 0.99 10.49
C GLN A 146 -15.79 1.30 10.78
N THR A 147 -16.00 2.41 11.49
CA THR A 147 -17.31 3.00 11.76
C THR A 147 -17.44 4.34 11.04
N THR A 148 -18.59 5.00 11.19
CA THR A 148 -18.79 6.37 10.70
C THR A 148 -17.83 7.39 11.33
N SER A 149 -17.26 7.10 12.50
CA SER A 149 -16.27 7.98 13.14
C SER A 149 -14.86 7.81 12.58
N GLY A 150 -14.59 6.75 11.80
CA GLY A 150 -13.24 6.40 11.36
C GLY A 150 -12.27 6.16 12.52
N ALA A 151 -10.97 6.24 12.23
CA ALA A 151 -9.92 6.25 13.25
C ALA A 151 -9.47 7.69 13.54
N ALA A 152 -9.37 8.07 14.81
CA ALA A 152 -8.92 9.40 15.23
C ALA A 152 -7.39 9.53 15.13
N THR A 153 -6.67 8.46 15.44
CA THR A 153 -5.21 8.37 15.36
C THR A 153 -4.80 7.14 14.57
N LEU A 154 -3.62 7.25 13.95
CA LEU A 154 -3.00 6.17 13.21
C LEU A 154 -1.51 6.16 13.56
N ASN A 155 -1.15 5.34 14.54
CA ASN A 155 0.23 5.18 14.99
C ASN A 155 0.61 3.70 14.97
N GLY A 156 1.87 3.39 14.66
CA GLY A 156 2.36 2.01 14.65
C GLY A 156 1.60 1.08 13.70
N ALA A 157 1.01 1.58 12.60
CA ALA A 157 0.21 0.80 11.66
C ALA A 157 1.07 -0.15 10.80
N ARG A 158 1.67 -1.15 11.45
CA ARG A 158 2.68 -2.06 10.91
C ARG A 158 2.36 -3.50 11.34
N CYS A 159 2.64 -4.44 10.44
CA CYS A 159 2.48 -5.88 10.69
C CYS A 159 3.69 -6.63 10.12
N LEU A 160 4.14 -7.66 10.85
CA LEU A 160 5.17 -8.60 10.43
C LEU A 160 4.56 -9.99 10.27
N ILE A 161 4.98 -10.68 9.22
CA ILE A 161 4.74 -12.11 9.04
C ILE A 161 6.12 -12.75 9.03
N VAL A 162 6.41 -13.56 10.05
CA VAL A 162 7.71 -14.21 10.24
C VAL A 162 7.55 -15.69 9.95
N SER A 163 8.44 -16.22 9.12
CA SER A 163 8.47 -17.62 8.71
C SER A 163 9.87 -18.20 8.87
N THR A 164 9.96 -19.52 9.01
CA THR A 164 11.22 -20.26 9.08
C THR A 164 11.16 -21.48 8.16
N LEU A 165 12.27 -21.78 7.48
CA LEU A 165 12.42 -22.95 6.61
C LEU A 165 13.08 -24.14 7.30
N GLY A 166 13.67 -23.95 8.48
CA GLY A 166 14.43 -24.99 9.17
C GLY A 166 14.02 -25.10 10.62
N ALA A 167 14.90 -24.68 11.53
CA ALA A 167 14.65 -24.78 12.97
C ALA A 167 13.41 -23.96 13.39
N PRO A 168 12.72 -24.35 14.49
CA PRO A 168 11.64 -23.56 15.05
C PRO A 168 12.07 -22.13 15.38
N LEU A 169 11.16 -21.17 15.18
CA LEU A 169 11.41 -19.77 15.47
C LEU A 169 11.81 -19.58 16.95
N PRO A 170 12.70 -18.62 17.27
CA PRO A 170 13.01 -18.26 18.64
C PRO A 170 11.73 -17.98 19.45
N SER A 171 11.65 -18.51 20.67
CA SER A 171 10.47 -18.34 21.54
C SER A 171 10.13 -16.86 21.80
N VAL A 172 11.15 -16.00 21.84
CA VAL A 172 10.99 -14.54 21.98
C VAL A 172 10.19 -13.90 20.84
N ILE A 173 10.15 -14.50 19.64
CA ILE A 173 9.31 -14.02 18.53
C ILE A 173 7.85 -14.43 18.75
N GLY A 174 7.61 -15.68 19.17
CA GLY A 174 6.25 -16.20 19.38
C GLY A 174 5.57 -15.64 20.62
N ASN A 175 6.33 -15.30 21.66
CA ASN A 175 5.84 -14.72 22.90
C ASN A 175 6.86 -13.71 23.46
N PRO A 176 6.87 -12.46 22.97
CA PRO A 176 7.88 -11.47 23.36
C PRO A 176 7.67 -10.87 24.76
N GLY A 177 6.55 -11.16 25.43
CA GLY A 177 6.24 -10.65 26.78
C GLY A 177 6.34 -9.12 26.88
N THR A 178 7.02 -8.63 27.91
CA THR A 178 7.22 -7.19 28.14
C THR A 178 8.14 -6.52 27.12
N ASN A 179 8.92 -7.30 26.35
CA ASN A 179 9.85 -6.79 25.34
C ASN A 179 9.24 -6.68 23.94
N ALA A 180 7.92 -6.83 23.81
CA ALA A 180 7.20 -6.83 22.53
C ALA A 180 7.59 -5.67 21.61
N VAL A 181 7.67 -4.44 22.13
CA VAL A 181 8.00 -3.26 21.31
C VAL A 181 9.42 -3.36 20.76
N THR A 182 10.39 -3.71 21.61
CA THR A 182 11.79 -3.86 21.23
C THR A 182 11.97 -4.99 20.23
N VAL A 183 11.37 -6.15 20.49
CA VAL A 183 11.41 -7.32 19.60
C VAL A 183 10.84 -6.98 18.23
N PHE A 184 9.68 -6.30 18.20
CA PHE A 184 9.04 -5.90 16.96
C PHE A 184 9.91 -4.92 16.16
N ASN A 185 10.43 -3.86 16.79
CA ASN A 185 11.27 -2.87 16.11
C ASN A 185 12.59 -3.49 15.60
N LEU A 186 13.23 -4.34 16.40
CA LEU A 186 14.43 -5.06 16.00
C LEU A 186 14.18 -5.94 14.75
N LEU A 187 13.06 -6.65 14.67
CA LEU A 187 12.70 -7.43 13.49
C LEU A 187 12.28 -6.56 12.30
N TRP A 188 11.60 -5.44 12.58
CA TRP A 188 11.17 -4.48 11.57
C TRP A 188 12.36 -3.83 10.87
N ASP A 189 13.40 -3.46 11.62
CA ASP A 189 14.59 -2.77 11.11
C ASP A 189 15.72 -3.72 10.67
N ALA A 190 15.70 -4.99 11.09
CA ALA A 190 16.72 -5.97 10.72
C ALA A 190 16.77 -6.19 9.19
N PRO A 191 17.96 -6.27 8.57
CA PRO A 191 18.07 -6.66 7.17
C PRO A 191 17.71 -8.14 7.01
N ASP A 192 17.21 -8.52 5.83
CA ASP A 192 16.78 -9.89 5.56
C ASP A 192 17.95 -10.88 5.69
N GLY A 193 17.70 -11.97 6.41
CA GLY A 193 18.68 -13.04 6.64
C GLY A 193 19.79 -12.73 7.64
N ALA A 194 19.72 -11.61 8.37
CA ALA A 194 20.66 -11.26 9.44
C ALA A 194 19.98 -11.26 10.82
N PRO A 195 20.70 -11.67 11.89
CA PRO A 195 20.21 -11.53 13.25
C PRO A 195 20.06 -10.06 13.64
N PRO A 196 19.01 -9.71 14.42
CA PRO A 196 19.05 -8.49 15.20
C PRO A 196 20.23 -8.47 16.18
N PRO A 197 20.81 -7.30 16.49
CA PRO A 197 21.91 -7.20 17.44
C PRO A 197 21.60 -7.86 18.79
N GLY A 198 22.52 -8.69 19.29
CA GLY A 198 22.41 -9.35 20.60
C GLY A 198 21.51 -10.58 20.66
N TRP A 199 20.91 -11.00 19.53
CA TRP A 199 20.09 -12.21 19.50
C TRP A 199 20.93 -13.45 19.23
N THR A 200 20.67 -14.50 20.00
CA THR A 200 21.22 -15.84 19.77
C THR A 200 20.09 -16.80 19.44
N TRP A 201 20.29 -17.61 18.39
CA TRP A 201 19.36 -18.64 17.97
C TRP A 201 20.16 -19.83 17.44
N GLY A 202 19.73 -21.05 17.76
CA GLY A 202 20.43 -22.27 17.36
C GLY A 202 20.25 -22.62 15.87
N GLY A 203 19.40 -21.89 15.15
CA GLY A 203 19.22 -22.02 13.71
C GLY A 203 20.03 -21.02 12.89
N GLU A 204 19.94 -21.13 11.57
CA GLU A 204 20.61 -20.22 10.64
C GLU A 204 19.68 -19.05 10.29
N TRP A 205 20.05 -17.82 10.66
CA TRP A 205 19.24 -16.61 10.42
C TRP A 205 18.81 -16.40 8.96
N ARG A 206 19.56 -16.92 7.99
CA ARG A 206 19.20 -16.90 6.56
C ARG A 206 17.92 -17.68 6.23
N GLN A 207 17.51 -18.58 7.12
CA GLN A 207 16.30 -19.40 6.98
C GLN A 207 15.06 -18.70 7.56
N ILE A 208 15.24 -17.59 8.28
CA ILE A 208 14.13 -16.76 8.76
C ILE A 208 13.79 -15.72 7.69
N LEU A 209 12.52 -15.69 7.33
CA LEU A 209 11.97 -14.78 6.32
C LEU A 209 10.95 -13.87 6.98
N VAL A 210 11.07 -12.57 6.73
CA VAL A 210 10.24 -11.54 7.35
C VAL A 210 9.54 -10.74 6.26
N GLN A 211 8.21 -10.83 6.19
CA GLN A 211 7.42 -9.96 5.37
C GLN A 211 6.92 -8.78 6.19
N ARG A 212 7.37 -7.59 5.80
CA ARG A 212 6.97 -6.30 6.41
C ARG A 212 5.76 -5.76 5.65
N VAL A 213 4.69 -5.48 6.38
CA VAL A 213 3.47 -4.91 5.81
C VAL A 213 3.18 -3.60 6.51
N ASN A 214 3.43 -2.49 5.82
CA ASN A 214 2.97 -1.18 6.25
C ASN A 214 1.47 -1.03 5.93
N LEU A 215 0.65 -0.80 6.95
CA LEU A 215 -0.79 -0.62 6.85
C LEU A 215 -1.18 0.86 6.77
N GLN A 216 -0.28 1.78 7.15
CA GLN A 216 -0.56 3.21 7.13
C GLN A 216 -1.06 3.74 5.77
N PRO A 217 -0.50 3.32 4.61
CA PRO A 217 -0.97 3.77 3.29
C PRO A 217 -2.38 3.28 2.93
N LEU A 218 -2.93 2.30 3.66
CA LEU A 218 -4.30 1.84 3.47
C LEU A 218 -5.32 2.82 4.07
N PHE A 219 -4.87 3.75 4.91
CA PHE A 219 -5.69 4.77 5.52
C PHE A 219 -5.46 6.13 4.87
N THR A 220 -6.54 6.86 4.67
CA THR A 220 -6.55 8.21 4.11
C THR A 220 -7.25 9.12 5.12
N ARG A 221 -6.60 10.21 5.48
CA ARG A 221 -7.18 11.24 6.34
C ARG A 221 -8.21 12.04 5.53
N VAL A 222 -9.43 12.10 6.03
CA VAL A 222 -10.53 12.91 5.47
C VAL A 222 -10.82 14.06 6.42
N VAL A 223 -11.06 15.23 5.84
CA VAL A 223 -11.43 16.44 6.59
C VAL A 223 -12.82 16.91 6.14
N LEU A 224 -13.73 17.07 7.08
CA LEU A 224 -15.06 17.62 6.85
C LEU A 224 -15.19 18.92 7.63
N ASN A 225 -15.48 20.01 6.95
CA ASN A 225 -15.65 21.31 7.56
C ASN A 225 -17.10 21.77 7.41
N ASN A 226 -17.65 22.34 8.46
CA ASN A 226 -18.97 22.95 8.46
C ASN A 226 -18.83 24.47 8.56
N ASN A 227 -19.23 25.17 7.50
CA ASN A 227 -19.26 26.63 7.39
C ASN A 227 -20.72 27.10 7.19
N HIS A 228 -21.62 26.56 8.02
CA HIS A 228 -23.05 26.84 7.98
C HIS A 228 -23.63 26.75 9.40
N ILE A 229 -24.71 27.50 9.68
CA ILE A 229 -25.32 27.55 11.02
C ILE A 229 -25.89 26.19 11.47
N ARG A 230 -26.24 25.33 10.51
CA ARG A 230 -26.64 23.94 10.74
C ARG A 230 -25.56 23.00 10.21
N PHE A 231 -25.34 21.91 10.95
CA PHE A 231 -24.34 20.91 10.62
C PHE A 231 -24.76 20.05 9.42
N GLY A 232 -23.86 20.00 8.43
CA GLY A 232 -23.92 18.97 7.40
C GLY A 232 -23.81 17.57 8.02
N ARG A 233 -24.33 16.57 7.30
CA ARG A 233 -24.29 15.17 7.72
C ARG A 233 -23.45 14.33 6.77
N TYR A 234 -22.91 13.22 7.24
CA TYR A 234 -22.17 12.28 6.41
C TYR A 234 -22.44 10.83 6.82
N SER A 235 -22.27 9.91 5.87
CA SER A 235 -22.39 8.47 6.08
C SER A 235 -21.18 7.75 5.49
N VAL A 236 -20.93 6.54 5.97
CA VAL A 236 -19.80 5.71 5.55
C VAL A 236 -20.34 4.38 5.02
N ASP A 237 -19.85 3.96 3.86
CA ASP A 237 -20.23 2.75 3.12
C ASP A 237 -21.74 2.60 2.94
N ASN A 238 -22.43 3.72 2.63
CA ASN A 238 -23.89 3.80 2.43
C ASN A 238 -24.73 3.24 3.59
N THR A 239 -24.21 3.34 4.81
CA THR A 239 -25.07 3.21 5.98
C THR A 239 -26.19 4.26 5.86
N ASN A 240 -27.45 3.83 5.71
CA ASN A 240 -28.63 4.69 5.56
C ASN A 240 -28.92 5.58 6.80
N ALA A 241 -27.95 5.72 7.71
CA ALA A 241 -28.01 6.50 8.93
C ALA A 241 -26.92 7.59 8.88
N PRO A 242 -27.16 8.72 8.19
CA PRO A 242 -26.19 9.81 8.14
C PRO A 242 -26.05 10.48 9.51
N VAL A 243 -24.80 10.62 9.95
CA VAL A 243 -24.42 11.23 11.23
C VAL A 243 -24.15 12.71 11.01
N ALA A 244 -24.67 13.56 11.90
CA ALA A 244 -24.36 14.99 11.88
C ALA A 244 -22.92 15.24 12.34
N LEU A 245 -22.26 16.20 11.70
CA LEU A 245 -21.02 16.73 12.24
C LEU A 245 -21.28 17.29 13.66
N THR A 246 -20.40 16.97 14.60
CA THR A 246 -20.49 17.45 15.99
C THR A 246 -19.77 18.78 16.20
N THR A 247 -18.89 19.15 15.27
CA THR A 247 -18.03 20.33 15.33
C THR A 247 -17.92 20.98 13.95
N ASN A 248 -17.38 22.21 13.91
CA ASN A 248 -17.13 22.90 12.63
C ASN A 248 -16.00 22.29 11.79
N SER A 249 -15.17 21.44 12.40
CA SER A 249 -14.15 20.68 11.69
C SER A 249 -14.06 19.29 12.29
N PHE A 250 -14.20 18.29 11.44
CA PHE A 250 -14.07 16.88 11.75
C PHE A 250 -12.94 16.30 10.91
N THR A 251 -12.08 15.53 11.55
CA THR A 251 -10.96 14.86 10.89
C THR A 251 -10.89 13.43 11.39
N ALA A 252 -10.83 12.48 10.47
CA ALA A 252 -10.61 11.07 10.80
C ALA A 252 -9.90 10.36 9.65
N PHE A 253 -9.27 9.23 9.96
CA PHE A 253 -8.69 8.31 9.00
C PHE A 253 -9.71 7.26 8.60
N PHE A 254 -9.92 7.10 7.31
CA PHE A 254 -10.75 6.06 6.72
C PHE A 254 -9.90 5.15 5.83
N LEU A 255 -10.28 3.89 5.72
CA LEU A 255 -9.66 2.95 4.81
C LEU A 255 -9.88 3.41 3.36
N GLY A 256 -8.92 3.13 2.49
CA GLY A 256 -9.04 3.37 1.05
C GLY A 256 -10.23 2.61 0.46
N ARG A 257 -10.78 3.12 -0.64
CA ARG A 257 -12.00 2.64 -1.30
C ARG A 257 -13.29 2.85 -0.47
N THR A 258 -13.23 3.49 0.69
CA THR A 258 -14.43 3.78 1.51
C THR A 258 -15.37 4.70 0.78
N GLN A 259 -16.67 4.38 0.77
CA GLN A 259 -17.68 5.26 0.18
C GLN A 259 -18.17 6.26 1.24
N LEU A 260 -17.97 7.54 0.99
CA LEU A 260 -18.40 8.64 1.84
C LEU A 260 -19.66 9.28 1.24
N GLY A 261 -20.80 9.11 1.89
CA GLY A 261 -22.02 9.82 1.55
C GLY A 261 -22.03 11.19 2.23
N LEU A 262 -22.25 12.24 1.46
CA LEU A 262 -22.32 13.62 1.94
C LEU A 262 -23.77 14.09 1.85
N HIS A 263 -24.36 14.43 3.00
CA HIS A 263 -25.79 14.67 3.18
C HIS A 263 -26.06 16.09 3.67
N GLY A 264 -27.19 16.66 3.25
CA GLY A 264 -27.65 17.95 3.76
C GLY A 264 -27.90 17.98 5.27
N ASP A 265 -28.30 19.13 5.78
CA ASP A 265 -28.77 19.31 7.15
C ASP A 265 -30.20 18.74 7.32
N GLY A 266 -30.71 18.75 8.55
CA GLY A 266 -32.08 18.30 8.83
C GLY A 266 -32.28 16.79 8.60
N THR A 267 -33.15 16.43 7.64
CA THR A 267 -33.49 15.04 7.27
C THR A 267 -32.35 14.31 6.58
N GLY A 268 -31.26 15.01 6.21
CA GLY A 268 -30.06 14.41 5.65
C GLY A 268 -30.23 13.87 4.23
N PRO A 269 -30.84 14.61 3.28
CA PRO A 269 -30.89 14.16 1.89
C PRO A 269 -29.46 13.96 1.36
N LEU A 270 -29.22 12.83 0.69
CA LEU A 270 -27.93 12.56 0.06
C LEU A 270 -27.70 13.57 -1.07
N GLN A 271 -26.57 14.28 -1.01
CA GLN A 271 -26.20 15.29 -2.00
C GLN A 271 -25.12 14.77 -2.94
N SER A 272 -24.12 14.09 -2.40
CA SER A 272 -23.05 13.50 -3.21
C SER A 272 -22.46 12.28 -2.53
N VAL A 273 -21.84 11.44 -3.34
CA VAL A 273 -21.10 10.26 -2.91
C VAL A 273 -19.68 10.41 -3.39
N GLN A 274 -18.72 10.17 -2.50
CA GLN A 274 -17.30 10.30 -2.78
C GLN A 274 -16.58 9.01 -2.41
N LEU A 275 -15.63 8.59 -3.23
CA LEU A 275 -14.78 7.45 -2.93
C LEU A 275 -13.48 7.96 -2.30
N VAL A 276 -13.17 7.48 -1.10
CA VAL A 276 -11.91 7.79 -0.44
C VAL A 276 -10.78 7.08 -1.21
N PRO A 277 -9.79 7.80 -1.76
CA PRO A 277 -8.69 7.18 -2.49
C PRO A 277 -7.83 6.36 -1.53
N SER A 278 -7.21 5.28 -2.02
CA SER A 278 -6.10 4.65 -1.31
C SER A 278 -4.86 5.53 -1.46
N ALA A 279 -4.13 5.75 -0.38
CA ALA A 279 -2.90 6.55 -0.39
C ALA A 279 -1.68 5.77 -0.92
N GLU A 280 -1.90 4.68 -1.67
CA GLU A 280 -0.86 3.80 -2.21
C GLU A 280 0.03 4.48 -3.27
N ALA A 281 -0.30 5.70 -3.69
CA ALA A 281 0.53 6.46 -4.61
C ALA A 281 1.82 6.93 -3.90
N ALA A 282 2.90 6.22 -4.19
CA ALA A 282 4.27 6.64 -3.93
C ALA A 282 4.52 8.05 -4.46
N SER A 283 4.56 9.03 -3.57
CA SER A 283 5.30 10.25 -3.80
C SER A 283 6.18 10.51 -2.59
N ARG A 284 7.46 10.78 -2.85
CA ARG A 284 8.44 11.37 -1.92
C ARG A 284 7.99 12.68 -1.26
N ASP A 285 6.78 13.15 -1.55
CA ASP A 285 6.18 14.33 -0.96
C ASP A 285 5.54 14.00 0.39
N PRO A 286 5.60 14.93 1.36
CA PRO A 286 5.02 14.72 2.68
C PRO A 286 3.54 14.34 2.54
N ALA A 287 3.15 13.35 3.34
CA ALA A 287 1.85 12.67 3.38
C ALA A 287 0.59 13.57 3.50
N TYR A 288 0.73 14.89 3.40
CA TYR A 288 -0.27 15.92 3.66
C TYR A 288 -0.82 16.64 2.42
N ALA A 289 -0.34 16.37 1.21
CA ALA A 289 -0.71 17.14 0.01
C ALA A 289 -2.06 16.76 -0.63
N TRP A 290 -2.68 15.62 -0.28
CA TRP A 290 -3.82 15.06 -1.03
C TRP A 290 -4.99 14.56 -0.17
N TYR A 291 -5.24 15.17 0.99
CA TYR A 291 -6.40 14.78 1.80
C TYR A 291 -7.71 15.21 1.14
N PRO A 292 -8.69 14.30 0.99
CA PRO A 292 -10.06 14.69 0.63
C PRO A 292 -10.58 15.64 1.71
N SER A 293 -10.90 16.86 1.31
CA SER A 293 -11.45 17.90 2.18
C SER A 293 -12.78 18.37 1.60
N TYR A 294 -13.83 18.32 2.41
CA TYR A 294 -15.16 18.74 2.02
C TYR A 294 -15.65 19.83 2.95
N VAL A 295 -16.35 20.82 2.40
CA VAL A 295 -16.87 21.97 3.15
C VAL A 295 -18.37 22.05 2.91
N TYR A 296 -19.13 22.04 3.99
CA TYR A 296 -20.57 22.23 3.98
C TYR A 296 -20.87 23.72 4.15
N GLU A 297 -21.37 24.37 3.10
CA GLU A 297 -21.73 25.78 3.11
C GLU A 297 -23.03 26.04 2.36
N ARG A 298 -23.84 26.99 2.86
CA ARG A 298 -25.16 27.34 2.28
C ARG A 298 -26.05 26.12 2.01
N GLY A 299 -26.03 25.15 2.93
CA GLY A 299 -26.85 23.94 2.81
C GLY A 299 -26.28 22.85 1.88
N ILE A 300 -25.10 23.02 1.27
CA ILE A 300 -24.56 22.12 0.24
C ILE A 300 -23.09 21.74 0.53
N TRP A 301 -22.72 20.48 0.28
CA TRP A 301 -21.33 20.02 0.33
C TRP A 301 -20.52 20.41 -0.91
N ARG A 302 -19.28 20.87 -0.69
CA ARG A 302 -18.32 21.24 -1.74
C ARG A 302 -16.98 20.56 -1.51
N GLY A 303 -16.32 20.15 -2.59
CA GLY A 303 -15.05 19.42 -2.55
C GLY A 303 -13.79 20.25 -2.21
N ARG A 304 -13.95 21.55 -1.88
CA ARG A 304 -12.91 22.49 -1.41
C ARG A 304 -13.54 23.84 -1.01
N LEU A 305 -12.93 24.53 -0.06
CA LEU A 305 -13.16 25.97 0.17
C LEU A 305 -12.67 26.71 -1.10
N PHE A 306 -13.60 27.31 -1.85
CA PHE A 306 -13.36 28.14 -3.04
C PHE A 306 -12.80 27.45 -4.29
N MET A 307 -13.65 26.77 -5.08
CA MET A 307 -13.43 26.69 -6.54
C MET A 307 -14.78 26.71 -7.29
N GLU A 308 -14.94 27.75 -8.11
CA GLU A 308 -15.64 27.74 -9.41
C GLU A 308 -15.07 26.61 -10.32
N PRO A 309 -15.59 26.33 -11.53
CA PRO A 309 -15.31 25.13 -12.33
C PRO A 309 -13.83 24.76 -12.39
N PRO A 310 -13.50 23.45 -12.54
CA PRO A 310 -12.19 22.90 -12.20
C PRO A 310 -11.10 23.71 -12.87
N VAL A 311 -10.31 24.44 -12.09
CA VAL A 311 -9.12 25.07 -12.63
C VAL A 311 -8.20 23.91 -13.00
N PRO A 312 -7.90 23.72 -14.30
CA PRO A 312 -6.86 22.79 -14.73
C PRO A 312 -5.59 23.15 -13.96
N ARG A 313 -4.67 22.20 -13.75
CA ARG A 313 -3.34 22.46 -13.17
C ARG A 313 -2.88 23.86 -13.57
N ARG A 314 -2.84 24.83 -12.63
CA ARG A 314 -2.46 26.22 -12.96
C ARG A 314 -1.04 26.18 -13.46
N SER A 315 -0.92 26.10 -14.77
CA SER A 315 0.33 26.18 -15.51
C SER A 315 0.73 27.65 -15.59
N GLY A 316 1.95 27.93 -16.05
CA GLY A 316 2.34 29.31 -16.37
C GLY A 316 1.32 29.99 -17.30
N ASN A 317 0.64 29.22 -18.16
CA ASN A 317 -0.37 29.72 -19.09
C ASN A 317 -1.63 30.23 -18.39
N ASP A 318 -2.05 29.66 -17.27
CA ASP A 318 -3.25 30.12 -16.55
C ASP A 318 -2.99 31.42 -15.80
N LEU A 319 -1.77 31.59 -15.28
CA LEU A 319 -1.32 32.86 -14.70
C LEU A 319 -1.17 33.94 -15.77
N GLN A 320 -0.68 33.57 -16.96
CA GLN A 320 -0.61 34.44 -18.12
C GLN A 320 -2.01 34.87 -18.58
N ALA A 321 -2.97 33.93 -18.68
CA ALA A 321 -4.35 34.24 -19.04
C ALA A 321 -5.03 35.13 -18.00
N ALA A 322 -4.82 34.89 -16.70
CA ALA A 322 -5.32 35.76 -15.63
C ALA A 322 -4.70 37.16 -15.70
N TYR A 323 -3.40 37.26 -16.01
CA TYR A 323 -2.72 38.53 -16.23
C TYR A 323 -3.32 39.28 -17.43
N GLU A 324 -3.54 38.60 -18.55
CA GLU A 324 -4.13 39.18 -19.77
C GLU A 324 -5.56 39.66 -19.54
N ILE A 325 -6.40 38.88 -18.84
CA ILE A 325 -7.75 39.30 -18.46
C ILE A 325 -7.70 40.53 -17.54
N PHE A 326 -6.81 40.54 -16.54
CA PHE A 326 -6.69 41.65 -15.61
C PHE A 326 -6.19 42.94 -16.28
N MET A 327 -5.27 42.82 -17.24
CA MET A 327 -4.68 43.96 -17.95
C MET A 327 -5.54 44.45 -19.13
N SER A 328 -6.36 43.58 -19.72
CA SER A 328 -7.33 43.96 -20.76
C SER A 328 -8.59 44.61 -20.20
N GLY A 329 -8.86 44.43 -18.91
CA GLY A 329 -9.97 45.10 -18.22
C GLY A 329 -9.76 46.63 -18.12
N PRO A 330 -10.84 47.44 -18.17
CA PRO A 330 -10.75 48.87 -17.97
C PRO A 330 -10.08 49.22 -16.64
N PRO A 331 -9.21 50.24 -16.56
CA PRO A 331 -8.61 50.66 -15.31
C PRO A 331 -9.67 51.04 -14.28
N ASN A 332 -9.58 50.51 -13.06
CA ASN A 332 -10.49 50.89 -11.98
C ASN A 332 -10.39 52.40 -11.68
N VAL A 333 -11.41 53.15 -12.07
CA VAL A 333 -11.50 54.61 -11.84
C VAL A 333 -11.60 54.95 -10.34
N TYR A 334 -12.04 54.00 -9.51
CA TYR A 334 -12.24 54.18 -8.07
C TYR A 334 -11.01 53.80 -7.22
N LYS A 335 -9.86 53.50 -7.85
CA LYS A 335 -8.64 53.10 -7.15
C LYS A 335 -8.15 54.22 -6.21
N VAL A 336 -7.61 53.85 -5.05
CA VAL A 336 -7.05 54.78 -4.07
C VAL A 336 -5.51 54.80 -4.20
N GLY A 337 -4.85 55.92 -3.90
CA GLY A 337 -3.40 55.92 -3.62
C GLY A 337 -2.44 55.61 -4.77
N GLY A 338 -2.71 56.08 -5.99
CA GLY A 338 -1.76 55.97 -7.12
C GLY A 338 -1.53 54.55 -7.67
N VAL A 339 -2.11 53.52 -7.05
CA VAL A 339 -1.98 52.12 -7.46
C VAL A 339 -2.62 51.93 -8.84
N THR A 340 -1.90 51.28 -9.75
CA THR A 340 -2.36 50.93 -11.11
C THR A 340 -2.41 49.42 -11.29
N GLN A 341 -3.09 48.94 -12.35
CA GLN A 341 -3.06 47.52 -12.72
C GLN A 341 -1.62 47.03 -12.86
N SER A 342 -0.75 47.81 -13.51
CA SER A 342 0.67 47.50 -13.67
C SER A 342 1.42 47.37 -12.35
N SER A 343 1.11 48.19 -11.34
CA SER A 343 1.76 48.06 -10.03
C SER A 343 1.35 46.77 -9.31
N VAL A 344 0.06 46.39 -9.40
CA VAL A 344 -0.47 45.15 -8.79
C VAL A 344 0.17 43.94 -9.43
N THR A 345 0.27 43.90 -10.76
CA THR A 345 0.88 42.79 -11.49
C THR A 345 2.39 42.71 -11.24
N TRP A 346 3.08 43.85 -11.11
CA TRP A 346 4.49 43.89 -10.73
C TRP A 346 4.74 43.31 -9.33
N ALA A 347 3.90 43.64 -8.35
CA ALA A 347 4.01 43.08 -7.00
C ALA A 347 3.79 41.56 -7.00
N MET A 348 2.83 41.07 -7.79
CA MET A 348 2.57 39.64 -7.98
C MET A 348 3.75 38.92 -8.64
N TYR A 349 4.34 39.51 -9.69
CA TYR A 349 5.55 38.97 -10.33
C TYR A 349 6.72 38.85 -9.35
N ASN A 350 6.99 39.89 -8.57
CA ASN A 350 8.07 39.86 -7.58
C ASN A 350 7.84 38.82 -6.50
N PHE A 351 6.62 38.64 -6.02
CA PHE A 351 6.27 37.57 -5.09
C PHE A 351 6.59 36.18 -5.69
N MET A 352 6.11 35.91 -6.91
CA MET A 352 6.33 34.61 -7.56
C MET A 352 7.81 34.34 -7.84
N SER A 353 8.55 35.34 -8.32
CA SER A 353 9.99 35.23 -8.56
C SER A 353 10.76 34.92 -7.28
N ASN A 354 10.48 35.65 -6.18
CA ASN A 354 11.13 35.38 -4.89
C ASN A 354 10.73 34.04 -4.29
N TYR A 355 9.51 33.55 -4.58
CA TYR A 355 9.09 32.22 -4.16
C TYR A 355 9.93 31.11 -4.83
N VAL A 356 10.19 31.23 -6.14
CA VAL A 356 11.07 30.29 -6.87
C VAL A 356 12.49 30.31 -6.29
N VAL A 357 13.03 31.49 -5.97
CA VAL A 357 14.34 31.61 -5.31
C VAL A 357 14.33 30.94 -3.93
N TRP A 358 13.27 31.13 -3.14
CA TRP A 358 13.14 30.48 -1.83
C TRP A 358 13.10 28.95 -1.96
N ALA A 359 12.31 28.42 -2.89
CA ALA A 359 12.24 27.00 -3.17
C ALA A 359 13.58 26.42 -3.64
N ASN A 360 14.27 27.07 -4.58
CA ASN A 360 15.58 26.64 -5.08
C ASN A 360 16.68 26.71 -4.02
N SER A 361 16.51 27.54 -2.99
CA SER A 361 17.42 27.63 -1.84
C SER A 361 17.12 26.60 -0.74
N GLY A 362 16.28 25.58 -1.00
CA GLY A 362 15.90 24.60 0.02
C GLY A 362 15.08 25.20 1.16
N PHE A 363 14.27 26.21 0.85
CA PHE A 363 13.42 26.92 1.81
C PHE A 363 14.17 27.68 2.92
N SER A 364 15.34 28.25 2.61
CA SER A 364 16.14 29.02 3.56
C SER A 364 15.37 30.18 4.23
N ALA A 365 15.67 30.42 5.52
CA ALA A 365 15.04 31.50 6.28
C ALA A 365 15.35 32.90 5.70
N ALA A 366 16.55 33.09 5.15
CA ALA A 366 16.97 34.35 4.53
C ALA A 366 16.14 34.69 3.28
N ALA A 367 15.87 33.72 2.40
CA ALA A 367 15.05 33.95 1.21
C ALA A 367 13.55 34.14 1.55
N LYS A 368 13.06 33.54 2.65
CA LYS A 368 11.68 33.69 3.13
C LYS A 368 11.30 35.14 3.46
N VAL A 369 12.25 35.96 3.92
CA VAL A 369 12.00 37.38 4.24
C VAL A 369 11.47 38.14 3.02
N LYS A 370 12.10 37.95 1.85
CA LYS A 370 11.69 38.61 0.61
C LYS A 370 10.33 38.13 0.11
N VAL A 371 10.04 36.83 0.25
CA VAL A 371 8.71 36.28 -0.08
C VAL A 371 7.63 36.95 0.76
N THR A 372 7.85 37.06 2.07
CA THR A 372 6.88 37.64 3.02
C THR A 372 6.65 39.13 2.76
N GLN A 373 7.73 39.87 2.45
CA GLN A 373 7.66 41.29 2.09
C GLN A 373 6.85 41.53 0.81
N TRP A 374 7.07 40.73 -0.23
CA TRP A 374 6.33 40.90 -1.48
C TRP A 374 4.91 40.36 -1.40
N GLN A 375 4.65 39.37 -0.55
CA GLN A 375 3.28 38.92 -0.25
C GLN A 375 2.47 40.04 0.42
N SER A 376 3.03 40.73 1.41
CA SER A 376 2.34 41.84 2.09
C SER A 376 2.17 43.06 1.17
N SER A 377 3.18 43.38 0.36
CA SER A 377 3.11 44.42 -0.67
C SER A 377 2.02 44.12 -1.70
N MET A 378 1.97 42.91 -2.24
CA MET A 378 0.93 42.46 -3.17
C MET A 378 -0.47 42.58 -2.55
N ALA A 379 -0.66 42.07 -1.31
CA ALA A 379 -1.94 42.15 -0.62
C ALA A 379 -2.39 43.61 -0.39
N ALA A 380 -1.46 44.49 -0.02
CA ALA A 380 -1.73 45.90 0.17
C ALA A 380 -2.14 46.60 -1.13
N GLN A 381 -1.46 46.30 -2.24
CA GLN A 381 -1.79 46.88 -3.54
C GLN A 381 -3.13 46.36 -4.09
N VAL A 382 -3.41 45.06 -3.98
CA VAL A 382 -4.73 44.50 -4.36
C VAL A 382 -5.84 45.14 -3.53
N LYS A 383 -5.66 45.22 -2.21
CA LYS A 383 -6.61 45.86 -1.31
C LYS A 383 -6.88 47.31 -1.71
N THR A 384 -5.82 48.07 -2.00
CA THR A 384 -5.89 49.48 -2.37
C THR A 384 -6.52 49.69 -3.76
N TYR A 385 -6.20 48.82 -4.71
CA TYR A 385 -6.75 48.84 -6.05
C TYR A 385 -8.25 48.46 -6.08
N CYS A 386 -8.69 47.52 -5.23
CA CYS A 386 -10.08 47.07 -5.16
C CYS A 386 -10.96 47.91 -4.21
N ASN A 387 -10.38 48.80 -3.39
CA ASN A 387 -11.14 49.57 -2.43
C ASN A 387 -11.95 50.66 -3.14
N LYS A 388 -13.27 50.51 -3.19
CA LYS A 388 -14.18 51.51 -3.75
C LYS A 388 -14.35 52.64 -2.73
N LYS A 389 -13.93 53.87 -3.04
CA LYS A 389 -14.45 55.04 -2.30
C LYS A 389 -15.95 55.15 -2.60
N ALA A 390 -16.78 54.64 -1.69
CA ALA A 390 -18.21 54.88 -1.70
C ALA A 390 -18.48 56.27 -1.11
N THR A 391 -18.13 57.32 -1.85
CA THR A 391 -18.65 58.68 -1.62
C THR A 391 -18.38 59.49 -2.88
N VAL A 392 -19.33 59.45 -3.81
CA VAL A 392 -19.59 60.56 -4.70
C VAL A 392 -20.63 61.40 -3.96
N GLN A 393 -20.25 62.61 -3.54
CA GLN A 393 -21.22 63.66 -3.19
C GLN A 393 -21.77 64.25 -4.48
#